data_AF-A0A3D2U8K5-F1
#
_entry.id   AF-A0A3D2U8K5-F1
#
_cell.length_a   1.000
_cell.length_b   1.000
_cell.length_c   1.000
_cell.angle_alpha   90.00
_cell.angle_beta   90.00
_cell.angle_gamma   90.00
#
_symmetry.space_group_name_H-M   'P 1'
#
loop_
_entity.id
_entity.type
_entity.pdbx_description
1 polymer ?
#
loop_
_entity_poly.entity_id
_entity_poly.type
_entity_poly.pdbx_seq_one_letter_code
_entity_poly.pdbx_strand_id
1 'polypeptide(L)'
;MDWLQRWYDVDEGRLGLDRGYTDRTKSGGEGWLTSDNEAVRLVGADAVMRQRAGWSLEFLVASLDDEFLVNRQFAARGLEKMLALDLAELGYRFYGSRPERTRGLKRVRELVLGSGSVVAGASGR
;
A
#
# COMPACT_ATOMS: atom_id res chain seq x y z
N MET A 1 -16.88 13.51 18.94
CA MET A 1 -17.19 12.20 18.32
C MET A 1 -18.64 11.78 18.57
N ASP A 2 -19.41 12.63 19.26
CA ASP A 2 -20.77 12.41 19.77
C ASP A 2 -21.87 12.21 18.72
N TRP A 3 -21.59 12.55 17.46
CA TRP A 3 -22.55 12.40 16.37
C TRP A 3 -22.52 10.98 15.79
N LEU A 4 -21.34 10.34 15.72
CA LEU A 4 -21.19 8.96 15.26
C LEU A 4 -21.80 7.97 16.27
N GLN A 5 -21.60 8.21 17.56
CA GLN A 5 -22.18 7.42 18.65
C GLN A 5 -23.71 7.44 18.59
N ARG A 6 -24.30 8.63 18.43
CA ARG A 6 -25.75 8.78 18.29
C ARG A 6 -26.32 8.10 17.05
N TRP A 7 -25.55 8.06 15.96
CA TRP A 7 -26.04 7.50 14.70
C TRP A 7 -25.96 5.96 14.67
N TYR A 8 -24.92 5.39 15.27
CA TYR A 8 -24.70 3.94 15.27
C TYR A 8 -25.15 3.22 16.55
N ASP A 9 -25.57 3.97 17.57
CA ASP A 9 -25.98 3.45 18.90
C ASP A 9 -24.92 2.53 19.53
N VAL A 10 -23.66 2.97 19.50
CA VAL A 10 -22.51 2.22 20.02
C VAL A 10 -21.57 3.11 20.83
N ASP A 11 -21.13 2.58 21.97
CA ASP A 11 -20.12 3.18 22.84
C ASP A 11 -18.73 3.22 22.17
N GLU A 12 -17.92 4.22 22.53
CA GLU A 12 -16.58 4.48 21.97
C GLU A 12 -15.67 3.24 21.99
N GLY A 13 -15.73 2.43 23.05
CA GLY A 13 -14.93 1.21 23.18
C GLY A 13 -15.30 0.09 22.20
N ARG A 14 -16.51 0.11 21.62
CA ARG A 14 -16.97 -0.88 20.61
C ARG A 14 -16.55 -0.54 19.20
N LEU A 15 -16.23 0.72 18.91
CA LEU A 15 -15.87 1.17 17.56
C LEU A 15 -14.43 0.81 17.19
N GLY A 16 -13.59 0.43 18.17
CA GLY A 16 -12.22 -0.05 17.92
C GLY A 16 -11.31 0.97 17.21
N LEU A 17 -11.71 2.25 17.19
CA LEU A 17 -11.08 3.29 16.37
C LEU A 17 -9.63 3.54 16.80
N ASP A 18 -9.30 3.32 18.06
CA ASP A 18 -7.96 3.55 18.60
C ASP A 18 -6.91 2.60 17.99
N ARG A 19 -7.32 1.41 17.53
CA ARG A 19 -6.43 0.48 16.81
C ARG A 19 -6.17 0.88 15.36
N GLY A 20 -7.14 1.50 14.69
CA GLY A 20 -7.05 1.82 13.26
C GLY A 20 -6.70 3.28 12.94
N TYR A 21 -6.89 4.19 13.89
CA TYR A 21 -6.70 5.64 13.76
C TYR A 21 -5.79 6.19 14.88
N THR A 22 -4.64 5.55 15.09
CA THR A 22 -3.67 5.93 16.14
C THR A 22 -3.02 7.29 15.85
N ASP A 23 -2.91 7.68 14.58
CA ASP A 23 -2.45 9.00 14.15
C ASP A 23 -3.46 9.62 13.17
N ARG A 24 -4.22 10.59 13.66
CA ARG A 24 -5.31 11.25 12.91
C ARG A 24 -4.82 12.31 11.92
N THR A 25 -3.51 12.56 11.88
CA THR A 25 -2.89 13.51 10.93
C THR A 25 -2.39 12.82 9.65
N LYS A 26 -2.25 11.50 9.68
CA LYS A 26 -1.92 10.69 8.50
C LYS A 26 -3.13 10.52 7.58
N SER A 27 -2.85 10.31 6.30
CA SER A 27 -3.91 9.95 5.35
C SER A 27 -4.50 8.60 5.77
N GLY A 28 -5.83 8.50 5.88
CA GLY A 28 -6.48 7.22 6.17
C GLY A 28 -6.14 6.13 5.13
N GLY A 29 -5.77 6.54 3.91
CA GLY A 29 -5.31 5.64 2.86
C GLY A 29 -3.99 4.95 3.18
N GLU A 30 -3.07 5.60 3.91
CA GLU A 30 -1.83 4.96 4.37
C GLU A 30 -2.15 3.77 5.28
N GLY A 31 -3.02 3.98 6.27
CA GLY A 31 -3.44 2.92 7.19
C GLY A 31 -4.14 1.75 6.51
N TRP A 32 -4.85 1.99 5.41
CA TRP A 32 -5.44 0.91 4.61
C TRP A 32 -4.38 0.11 3.86
N LEU A 33 -3.40 0.79 3.24
CA LEU A 33 -2.33 0.18 2.47
C LEU A 33 -1.39 -0.69 3.33
N THR A 34 -1.28 -0.39 4.63
CA THR A 34 -0.44 -1.13 5.59
C THR A 34 -1.25 -2.00 6.55
N SER A 35 -2.54 -2.21 6.32
CA SER A 35 -3.40 -2.99 7.22
C SER A 35 -2.94 -4.45 7.32
N ASP A 36 -3.09 -5.07 8.50
CA ASP A 36 -2.88 -6.51 8.68
C ASP A 36 -3.89 -7.33 7.86
N ASN A 37 -5.06 -6.76 7.57
CA ASN A 37 -6.09 -7.40 6.75
C ASN A 37 -5.79 -7.22 5.25
N GLU A 38 -5.59 -8.33 4.55
CA GLU A 38 -5.23 -8.35 3.13
C GLU A 38 -6.29 -7.74 2.22
N ALA A 39 -7.58 -7.90 2.55
CA ALA A 39 -8.67 -7.31 1.78
C ALA A 39 -8.71 -5.79 1.95
N VAL A 40 -8.36 -5.28 3.13
CA VAL A 40 -8.24 -3.84 3.37
C VAL A 40 -7.09 -3.25 2.55
N ARG A 41 -5.92 -3.93 2.50
CA ARG A 41 -4.80 -3.51 1.64
C ARG A 41 -5.19 -3.45 0.18
N LEU A 42 -5.92 -4.46 -0.30
CA LEU A 42 -6.40 -4.54 -1.68
C LEU A 42 -7.30 -3.33 -2.04
N VAL A 43 -8.29 -3.05 -1.19
CA VAL A 43 -9.22 -1.91 -1.38
C VAL A 43 -8.47 -0.58 -1.28
N GLY A 44 -7.54 -0.47 -0.33
CA GLY A 44 -6.67 0.70 -0.19
C GLY A 44 -5.87 0.98 -1.47
N ALA A 45 -5.25 -0.05 -2.05
CA ALA A 45 -4.50 0.05 -3.30
C ALA A 45 -5.37 0.50 -4.47
N ASP A 46 -6.54 -0.13 -4.68
CA ASP A 46 -7.46 0.28 -5.75
C ASP A 46 -7.92 1.74 -5.58
N ALA A 47 -8.24 2.17 -4.35
CA ALA A 47 -8.70 3.52 -4.06
C ALA A 47 -7.65 4.59 -4.42
N VAL A 48 -6.39 4.40 -4.03
CA VAL A 48 -5.33 5.38 -4.31
C VAL A 48 -4.89 5.38 -5.77
N MET A 49 -4.94 4.22 -6.45
CA MET A 49 -4.66 4.10 -7.88
C MET A 49 -5.69 4.82 -8.74
N ARG A 50 -6.99 4.68 -8.42
CA ARG A 50 -8.06 5.41 -9.12
C ARG A 50 -7.92 6.92 -8.99
N GLN A 51 -7.46 7.37 -7.83
CA GLN A 51 -7.21 8.80 -7.56
C GLN A 51 -5.87 9.29 -8.12
N ARG A 52 -5.01 8.39 -8.60
CA ARG A 52 -3.62 8.69 -9.00
C ARG A 52 -2.85 9.47 -7.92
N ALA A 53 -3.03 9.06 -6.68
CA ALA A 53 -2.46 9.75 -5.54
C ALA A 53 -0.93 9.56 -5.50
N GLY A 54 -0.15 10.55 -5.94
CA GLY A 54 1.31 10.42 -6.06
C GLY A 54 2.03 10.07 -4.75
N TRP A 55 1.50 10.47 -3.59
CA TRP A 55 2.05 10.11 -2.28
C TRP A 55 2.03 8.59 -2.01
N SER A 56 1.17 7.83 -2.69
CA SER A 56 0.99 6.41 -2.42
C SER A 56 1.99 5.51 -3.14
N LEU A 57 2.88 6.06 -3.97
CA LEU A 57 3.78 5.28 -4.84
C LEU A 57 4.66 4.30 -4.06
N GLU A 58 5.21 4.72 -2.93
CA GLU A 58 6.04 3.85 -2.08
C GLU A 58 5.25 2.64 -1.58
N PHE A 59 4.03 2.86 -1.10
CA PHE A 59 3.14 1.81 -0.60
C PHE A 59 2.68 0.88 -1.72
N LEU A 60 2.32 1.41 -2.89
CA LEU A 60 1.92 0.62 -4.04
C LEU A 60 3.05 -0.28 -4.55
N VAL A 61 4.28 0.24 -4.56
CA VAL A 61 5.47 -0.56 -4.89
C VAL A 61 5.73 -1.62 -3.81
N ALA A 62 5.47 -1.33 -2.54
CA ALA A 62 5.55 -2.34 -1.48
C ALA A 62 4.50 -3.44 -1.66
N SER A 63 3.28 -3.12 -2.10
CA SER A 63 2.22 -4.11 -2.39
C SER A 63 2.57 -5.12 -3.49
N LEU A 64 3.58 -4.84 -4.32
CA LEU A 64 4.10 -5.80 -5.29
C LEU A 64 4.82 -7.00 -4.62
N ASP A 65 5.19 -6.91 -3.34
CA ASP A 65 5.70 -8.04 -2.55
C ASP A 65 4.72 -8.54 -1.46
N ASP A 66 3.44 -8.16 -1.55
CA ASP A 66 2.39 -8.68 -0.65
C ASP A 66 2.39 -10.21 -0.65
N GLU A 67 2.10 -10.86 0.47
CA GLU A 67 2.03 -12.33 0.59
C GLU A 67 0.94 -12.92 -0.32
N PHE A 68 -0.16 -12.18 -0.51
CA PHE A 68 -1.33 -12.63 -1.24
C PHE A 68 -1.19 -12.31 -2.74
N LEU A 69 -1.31 -13.35 -3.57
CA LEU A 69 -1.14 -13.23 -5.03
C LEU A 69 -2.11 -12.22 -5.66
N VAL A 70 -3.36 -12.17 -5.18
CA VAL A 70 -4.36 -11.24 -5.68
C VAL A 70 -3.96 -9.78 -5.43
N ASN A 71 -3.42 -9.47 -4.24
CA ASN A 71 -2.95 -8.13 -3.91
C ASN A 71 -1.80 -7.71 -4.83
N ARG A 72 -0.84 -8.61 -5.07
CA ARG A 72 0.24 -8.36 -6.03
C ARG A 72 -0.27 -8.11 -7.44
N GLN A 73 -1.28 -8.86 -7.89
CA GLN A 73 -1.86 -8.70 -9.23
C GLN A 73 -2.55 -7.34 -9.39
N PHE A 74 -3.34 -6.92 -8.41
CA PHE A 74 -3.99 -5.61 -8.43
C PHE A 74 -2.97 -4.48 -8.36
N ALA A 75 -1.96 -4.61 -7.50
CA ALA A 75 -0.84 -3.67 -7.40
C ALA A 75 -0.11 -3.53 -8.74
N ALA A 76 0.20 -4.65 -9.40
CA ALA A 76 0.87 -4.67 -10.69
C ALA A 76 0.06 -3.94 -11.76
N ARG A 77 -1.19 -4.38 -12.00
CA ARG A 77 -2.05 -3.80 -13.03
C ARG A 77 -2.32 -2.32 -12.82
N GLY A 78 -2.48 -1.92 -11.55
CA GLY A 78 -2.73 -0.53 -11.20
C GLY A 78 -1.51 0.36 -11.42
N LEU A 79 -0.31 -0.10 -11.04
CA LEU A 79 0.94 0.65 -11.29
C LEU A 79 1.25 0.77 -12.78
N GLU A 80 1.12 -0.32 -13.55
CA GLU A 80 1.30 -0.31 -15.02
C GLU A 80 0.37 0.71 -15.67
N LYS A 81 -0.91 0.73 -15.29
CA LYS A 81 -1.89 1.69 -15.80
C LYS A 81 -1.63 3.13 -15.34
N MET A 82 -1.23 3.30 -14.08
CA MET A 82 -1.02 4.63 -13.49
C MET A 82 0.21 5.31 -14.07
N LEU A 83 1.28 4.55 -14.32
CA LEU A 83 2.57 5.06 -14.75
C LEU A 83 2.90 4.79 -16.23
N ALA A 84 1.99 4.11 -16.95
CA ALA A 84 2.19 3.70 -18.35
C ALA A 84 3.52 2.95 -18.55
N LEU A 85 3.79 1.98 -17.67
CA LEU A 85 4.99 1.12 -17.71
C LEU A 85 4.61 -0.35 -17.86
N ASP A 86 5.56 -1.18 -18.30
CA ASP A 86 5.44 -2.65 -18.29
C ASP A 86 6.36 -3.24 -17.20
N LEU A 87 5.78 -3.85 -16.16
CA LEU A 87 6.57 -4.44 -15.09
C LEU A 87 7.34 -5.68 -15.55
N ALA A 88 6.90 -6.34 -16.63
CA ALA A 88 7.58 -7.48 -17.22
C ALA A 88 8.93 -7.11 -17.83
N GLU A 89 9.04 -5.93 -18.45
CA GLU A 89 10.30 -5.41 -18.98
C GLU A 89 11.32 -5.15 -17.86
N LEU A 90 10.82 -4.82 -16.68
CA LEU A 90 11.61 -4.71 -15.46
C LEU A 90 11.88 -6.07 -14.81
N GLY A 91 11.45 -7.17 -15.42
CA GLY A 91 11.61 -8.54 -14.92
C GLY A 91 10.82 -8.82 -13.65
N TYR A 92 9.72 -8.10 -13.42
CA TYR A 92 8.77 -8.39 -12.35
C TYR A 92 7.57 -9.18 -12.90
N ARG A 93 7.19 -10.26 -12.20
CA ARG A 93 5.97 -11.03 -12.45
C ARG A 93 5.27 -11.30 -11.12
N PHE A 94 4.01 -10.89 -10.98
CA PHE A 94 3.27 -10.99 -9.71
C PHE A 94 3.09 -12.44 -9.20
N TYR A 95 3.10 -13.41 -10.12
CA TYR A 95 2.96 -14.84 -9.82
C TYR A 95 4.30 -15.56 -9.58
N GLY A 96 5.44 -14.88 -9.76
CA GLY A 96 6.76 -15.46 -9.50
C GLY A 96 6.96 -15.76 -8.01
N SER A 97 7.86 -16.68 -7.70
CA SER A 97 8.32 -16.92 -6.32
C SER A 97 9.00 -15.67 -5.74
N ARG A 98 9.09 -15.59 -4.41
CA ARG A 98 9.71 -14.42 -3.74
C ARG A 98 11.13 -14.14 -4.27
N PRO A 99 12.04 -15.13 -4.40
CA PRO A 99 13.36 -14.90 -4.97
C PRO A 99 13.34 -14.37 -6.42
N GLU A 100 12.42 -14.85 -7.25
CA GLU A 100 12.27 -14.39 -8.63
C GLU A 100 11.80 -12.93 -8.68
N ARG A 101 10.84 -12.57 -7.84
CA ARG A 101 10.28 -11.21 -7.78
C ARG A 101 11.28 -10.19 -7.26
N THR A 102 12.14 -10.53 -6.30
CA THR A 102 13.08 -9.59 -5.65
C THR A 102 13.93 -8.80 -6.64
N ARG A 103 14.41 -9.44 -7.71
CA ARG A 103 15.23 -8.77 -8.74
C ARG A 103 14.42 -7.73 -9.53
N GLY A 104 13.19 -8.08 -9.92
CA GLY A 104 12.30 -7.15 -10.61
C GLY A 104 11.86 -6.00 -9.70
N LEU A 105 11.49 -6.32 -8.46
CA LEU A 105 11.12 -5.33 -7.44
C LEU A 105 12.21 -4.28 -7.21
N LYS A 106 13.49 -4.70 -7.19
CA LYS A 106 14.60 -3.76 -7.04
C LYS A 106 14.60 -2.71 -8.16
N ARG A 107 14.48 -3.15 -9.42
CA ARG A 107 14.45 -2.25 -10.59
C ARG A 107 13.19 -1.37 -10.60
N VAL A 108 12.05 -1.93 -10.21
CA VAL A 108 10.80 -1.16 -10.05
C VAL A 108 10.97 -0.05 -9.02
N ARG A 109 11.57 -0.35 -7.85
CA ARG A 109 11.85 0.66 -6.82
C ARG A 109 12.79 1.74 -7.34
N GLU A 110 13.88 1.35 -7.99
CA GLU A 110 14.84 2.31 -8.57
C GLU A 110 14.20 3.23 -9.61
N LEU A 111 13.33 2.70 -10.47
CA LEU A 111 12.63 3.50 -11.49
C LEU A 111 11.56 4.41 -10.90
N VAL A 112 10.73 3.89 -9.99
CA VAL A 112 9.53 4.58 -9.50
C VAL A 112 9.84 5.54 -8.35
N LEU A 113 10.76 5.18 -7.45
CA LEU A 113 11.09 5.93 -6.24
C LEU A 113 12.44 6.66 -6.34
N GLY A 114 13.21 6.41 -7.41
CA GLY A 114 14.58 6.88 -7.55
C GLY A 114 15.56 6.09 -6.70
N SER A 115 16.86 6.22 -7.00
CA SER A 115 17.95 5.48 -6.35
C SER A 115 18.18 5.85 -4.87
N GLY A 116 17.40 6.78 -4.30
CA GLY A 116 17.61 7.37 -2.98
C GLY A 116 16.62 6.96 -1.89
N SER A 117 15.61 6.11 -2.16
CA SER A 117 14.58 5.77 -1.14
C SER A 117 15.00 4.64 -0.18
N VAL A 118 16.25 4.18 -0.23
CA VAL A 118 16.78 3.26 0.78
C VAL A 118 17.34 4.12 1.92
N VAL A 119 16.78 3.92 3.13
CA VAL A 119 17.15 4.54 4.43
C VAL A 119 16.32 5.78 4.82
N ALA A 120 15.08 5.54 5.25
CA ALA A 120 14.44 6.33 6.31
C ALA A 120 13.93 5.37 7.40
N GLY A 121 14.86 4.71 8.08
CA GLY A 121 14.54 3.77 9.17
C GLY A 121 15.73 3.38 10.05
N ALA A 122 16.81 4.15 10.04
CA ALA A 122 17.97 3.92 10.91
C ALA A 122 18.63 5.25 11.34
N SER A 123 18.01 5.91 12.30
CA SER A 123 18.65 6.82 13.28
C SER A 123 17.57 7.13 14.31
N GLY A 124 17.68 6.78 15.59
CA GLY A 124 18.90 6.78 16.40
C GLY A 124 19.01 8.11 17.12
N ARG A 125 18.23 8.27 18.19
CA ARG A 125 18.69 8.77 19.49
C ARG A 125 17.67 8.44 20.56
#